data_AF-A0A926N7F0-F1
#
_entry.id   AF-A0A926N7F0-F1
#
_cell.length_a   1.000
_cell.length_b   1.000
_cell.length_c   1.000
_cell.angle_alpha   90.00
_cell.angle_beta   90.00
_cell.angle_gamma   90.00
#
_symmetry.space_group_name_H-M   'P 1'
#
loop_
_entity.id
_entity.type
_entity.pdbx_description
1 polymer ?
#
loop_
_entity_poly.entity_id
_entity_poly.type
_entity_poly.pdbx_seq_one_letter_code
_entity_poly.pdbx_strand_id
1 'polypeptide(L)'
;MNELEIFKKRLIYRSTYRGTKEMDILLSKFVKKYIDKFDQIQLNELDKFLDFEDNVILDYYLHGIVKKNIDKNEISELFKNYSV
;
A
#
# COMPACT_ATOMS: atom_id res chain seq x y z
N MET A 1 -1.02 16.72 -17.90
CA MET A 1 -0.60 15.66 -16.95
C MET A 1 -1.20 14.36 -17.48
N ASN A 2 -0.42 13.28 -17.61
CA ASN A 2 -0.91 11.98 -18.12
C ASN A 2 -1.84 11.32 -17.08
N GLU A 3 -2.84 10.54 -17.50
CA GLU A 3 -3.76 9.80 -16.62
C GLU A 3 -2.99 8.89 -15.64
N LEU A 4 -1.94 8.23 -16.11
CA LEU A 4 -1.08 7.39 -15.28
C LEU A 4 -0.37 8.19 -14.17
N GLU A 5 0.13 9.39 -14.50
CA GLU A 5 0.77 10.30 -13.53
C GLU A 5 -0.22 10.75 -12.46
N ILE A 6 -1.46 11.06 -12.86
CA ILE A 6 -2.54 11.44 -11.93
C ILE A 6 -2.87 10.26 -11.00
N PHE A 7 -2.94 9.05 -11.55
CA PHE A 7 -3.21 7.85 -10.77
C PHE A 7 -2.11 7.58 -9.73
N LYS A 8 -0.83 7.62 -10.13
CA LYS A 8 0.30 7.48 -9.21
C LYS A 8 0.29 8.53 -8.10
N LYS A 9 -0.01 9.79 -8.43
CA LYS A 9 -0.13 10.87 -7.43
C LYS A 9 -1.25 10.60 -6.43
N ARG A 10 -2.38 10.07 -6.88
CA ARG A 10 -3.48 9.65 -5.99
C ARG A 10 -3.02 8.56 -5.03
N LEU A 11 -2.32 7.54 -5.52
CA LEU A 11 -1.79 6.44 -4.68
C LEU A 11 -0.79 6.95 -3.63
N ILE A 12 0.14 7.83 -4.03
CA ILE A 12 1.10 8.46 -3.11
C ILE A 12 0.35 9.27 -2.03
N TYR A 13 -0.62 10.08 -2.43
CA TYR A 13 -1.44 10.86 -1.49
C TYR A 13 -2.14 9.93 -0.48
N ARG A 14 -2.87 8.91 -0.94
CA ARG A 14 -3.55 7.92 -0.09
C ARG A 14 -2.61 7.17 0.86
N SER A 15 -1.36 6.96 0.47
CA SER A 15 -0.35 6.32 1.34
C SER A 15 0.26 7.26 2.39
N THR A 16 0.13 8.58 2.21
CA THR A 16 0.75 9.60 3.06
C THR A 16 -0.22 10.18 4.10
N TYR A 17 -1.53 9.96 3.94
CA TYR A 17 -2.57 10.47 4.86
C TYR A 17 -3.40 9.31 5.42
N ARG A 18 -2.92 8.75 6.51
CA ARG A 18 -3.47 7.62 7.26
C ARG A 18 -3.90 8.04 8.68
N GLY A 19 -4.42 7.10 9.45
CA GLY A 19 -4.95 7.36 10.79
C GLY A 19 -3.86 7.62 11.84
N THR A 20 -2.61 7.23 11.57
CA THR A 20 -1.47 7.41 12.49
C THR A 20 -0.20 7.84 11.76
N LYS A 21 0.67 8.58 12.46
CA LYS A 21 1.95 9.04 11.90
C LYS A 21 2.89 7.88 11.57
N GLU A 22 2.88 6.81 12.37
CA GLU A 22 3.66 5.61 12.08
C GLU A 22 3.24 4.99 10.74
N MET A 23 1.92 4.89 10.50
CA MET A 23 1.39 4.37 9.24
C MET A 23 1.68 5.29 8.06
N ASP A 24 1.59 6.60 8.23
CA ASP A 24 2.00 7.57 7.20
C ASP A 24 3.45 7.32 6.77
N ILE A 25 4.36 7.18 7.72
CA ILE A 25 5.78 6.98 7.44
C ILE A 25 6.03 5.63 6.77
N LEU A 26 5.44 4.56 7.31
CA LEU A 26 5.64 3.20 6.82
C LEU A 26 5.10 3.03 5.40
N LEU A 27 3.83 3.38 5.17
CA LEU A 27 3.19 3.22 3.86
C LEU A 27 3.74 4.19 2.82
N SER A 28 4.01 5.46 3.18
CA SER A 28 4.55 6.41 2.21
C SER A 28 5.95 6.03 1.73
N LYS A 29 6.81 5.48 2.60
CA LYS A 29 8.13 4.96 2.22
C LYS A 29 8.01 3.76 1.28
N PHE A 30 7.15 2.82 1.60
CA PHE A 30 6.88 1.67 0.74
C PHE A 30 6.38 2.12 -0.63
N VAL A 31 5.30 2.90 -0.68
CA VAL A 31 4.70 3.32 -1.96
C VAL A 31 5.70 4.11 -2.80
N LYS A 32 6.42 5.10 -2.22
CA LYS A 32 7.44 5.86 -2.97
C LYS A 32 8.57 4.99 -3.51
N LYS A 33 8.92 3.88 -2.85
CA LYS A 33 9.96 2.95 -3.31
C LYS A 33 9.54 2.13 -4.53
N TYR A 34 8.25 1.81 -4.67
CA TYR A 34 7.75 0.87 -5.67
C TYR A 34 6.85 1.49 -6.75
N ILE A 35 6.26 2.67 -6.52
CA ILE A 35 5.26 3.30 -7.41
C ILE A 35 5.73 3.45 -8.87
N ASP A 36 7.02 3.70 -9.08
CA ASP A 36 7.59 3.85 -10.43
C ASP A 36 8.08 2.54 -11.05
N LYS A 37 8.08 1.46 -10.27
CA LYS A 37 8.45 0.11 -10.71
C LYS A 37 7.22 -0.75 -11.04
N PHE A 38 6.05 -0.36 -10.54
CA PHE A 38 4.82 -1.09 -10.75
C PHE A 38 4.24 -0.86 -12.14
N ASP A 39 3.77 -1.95 -12.75
CA ASP A 39 2.94 -1.90 -13.94
C ASP A 39 1.48 -1.54 -13.60
N GLN A 40 0.63 -1.46 -14.62
CA GLN A 40 -0.77 -1.08 -14.43
C GLN A 40 -1.56 -2.05 -13.54
N ILE A 41 -1.24 -3.35 -13.57
CA ILE A 41 -1.92 -4.37 -12.76
C ILE A 41 -1.51 -4.19 -11.29
N GLN A 42 -0.21 -4.05 -11.03
CA GLN A 42 0.34 -3.82 -9.70
C GLN A 42 -0.10 -2.49 -9.10
N LEU A 43 -0.25 -1.44 -9.92
CA LEU A 43 -0.80 -0.16 -9.45
C LEU A 43 -2.28 -0.28 -9.06
N ASN A 44 -3.06 -1.10 -9.76
CA ASN A 44 -4.46 -1.38 -9.39
C ASN A 44 -4.54 -2.24 -8.12
N GLU A 45 -3.65 -3.22 -7.96
CA GLU A 45 -3.55 -3.98 -6.71
C GLU A 45 -3.07 -3.10 -5.55
N LEU A 46 -2.21 -2.11 -5.79
CA LEU A 46 -1.83 -1.13 -4.78
C LEU A 46 -3.03 -0.25 -4.39
N ASP A 47 -3.87 0.17 -5.33
CA ASP A 47 -5.08 0.95 -5.02
C ASP A 47 -6.02 0.16 -4.09
N LYS A 48 -6.25 -1.13 -4.39
CA LYS A 48 -7.04 -2.05 -3.56
C LYS A 48 -6.40 -2.27 -2.19
N PHE A 49 -5.08 -2.44 -2.13
CA PHE A 49 -4.36 -2.56 -0.86
C PHE A 49 -4.56 -1.32 0.00
N LEU A 50 -4.50 -0.13 -0.60
CA LEU A 50 -4.69 1.13 0.12
C LEU A 50 -6.14 1.35 0.58
N ASP A 51 -7.12 0.54 0.15
CA ASP A 51 -8.50 0.52 0.69
C ASP A 51 -8.61 -0.20 2.04
N PHE A 52 -7.61 -1.01 2.43
CA PHE A 52 -7.61 -1.62 3.75
C PHE A 52 -7.42 -0.58 4.86
N GLU A 53 -8.09 -0.83 5.98
CA GLU A 53 -7.94 -0.06 7.21
C GLU A 53 -6.55 -0.30 7.82
N ASP A 54 -6.02 0.71 8.50
CA ASP A 54 -4.67 0.67 9.07
C ASP A 54 -4.46 -0.51 10.03
N ASN A 55 -5.46 -0.85 10.83
CA ASN A 55 -5.42 -2.01 11.73
C ASN A 55 -5.31 -3.34 10.97
N VAL A 56 -6.01 -3.50 9.85
CA VAL A 56 -5.95 -4.70 8.99
C VAL A 56 -4.56 -4.84 8.38
N ILE A 57 -4.00 -3.72 7.89
CA ILE A 57 -2.65 -3.69 7.31
C ILE A 57 -1.60 -4.02 8.39
N LEU A 58 -1.71 -3.42 9.58
CA LEU A 58 -0.77 -3.64 10.69
C LEU A 58 -0.82 -5.07 11.23
N ASP A 59 -2.03 -5.60 11.44
CA ASP A 59 -2.23 -6.98 11.91
C ASP A 59 -1.59 -7.98 10.93
N TYR A 60 -1.70 -7.72 9.63
CA TYR A 60 -1.08 -8.56 8.60
C TYR A 60 0.44 -8.41 8.58
N TYR A 61 0.94 -7.17 8.63
CA TYR A 61 2.38 -6.86 8.59
C TYR A 61 3.15 -7.40 9.81
N LEU A 62 2.62 -7.23 11.02
CA LEU A 62 3.30 -7.60 12.26
C LEU A 62 3.08 -9.06 12.66
N HIS A 63 1.89 -9.59 12.41
CA HIS A 63 1.45 -10.87 12.98
C HIS A 63 1.02 -11.89 11.92
N GLY A 64 0.95 -11.51 10.65
CA GLY A 64 0.44 -12.37 9.58
C GLY A 64 -1.04 -12.71 9.71
N ILE A 65 -1.81 -11.93 10.48
CA ILE A 65 -3.23 -12.19 10.70
C ILE A 65 -4.00 -11.80 9.43
N VAL A 66 -4.68 -12.78 8.85
CA VAL A 66 -5.47 -12.58 7.63
C VAL A 66 -6.86 -12.05 8.00
N LYS A 67 -7.17 -10.84 7.54
CA LYS A 67 -8.50 -10.21 7.62
C LYS A 67 -8.90 -9.67 6.25
N LYS A 68 -10.20 -9.65 5.97
CA LYS A 68 -10.77 -9.09 4.72
C LYS A 68 -10.13 -9.63 3.43
N ASN A 69 -9.60 -10.87 3.44
CA ASN A 69 -8.84 -11.45 2.33
C ASN A 69 -7.62 -10.63 1.90
N ILE A 70 -6.96 -9.94 2.84
CA ILE A 70 -5.77 -9.13 2.55
C ILE A 70 -4.68 -9.96 1.86
N ASP A 71 -4.49 -11.22 2.28
CA ASP A 71 -3.55 -12.20 1.73
C ASP A 71 -3.73 -12.50 0.23
N LYS A 72 -4.91 -12.23 -0.34
CA LYS A 72 -5.15 -12.41 -1.78
C LYS A 72 -4.60 -11.28 -2.63
N ASN A 73 -4.21 -10.16 -2.02
CA ASN A 73 -3.62 -9.04 -2.71
C ASN A 73 -2.10 -9.17 -2.71
N GLU A 74 -1.49 -9.19 -3.91
CA GLU A 74 -0.04 -9.37 -4.06
C GLU A 74 0.78 -8.25 -3.41
N ILE A 75 0.25 -7.02 -3.38
CA ILE A 75 0.93 -5.87 -2.79
C ILE A 75 0.98 -6.00 -1.27
N SER A 76 -0.03 -6.59 -0.65
CA SER A 76 -0.02 -6.87 0.78
C SER A 76 1.08 -7.86 1.18
N GLU A 77 1.31 -8.89 0.35
CA GLU A 77 2.38 -9.88 0.58
C GLU A 77 3.75 -9.25 0.36
N LEU A 78 3.90 -8.42 -0.68
CA LEU A 78 5.11 -7.64 -0.91
C LEU A 78 5.39 -6.67 0.25
N PHE A 79 4.35 -6.01 0.78
CA PHE A 79 4.44 -5.10 1.91
C PHE A 79 4.81 -5.82 3.21
N LYS A 80 4.27 -7.01 3.46
CA LYS A 80 4.63 -7.83 4.62
C LYS A 80 6.11 -8.19 4.66
N ASN A 81 6.71 -8.42 3.49
CA ASN A 81 8.14 -8.72 3.36
C ASN A 81 9.02 -7.46 3.24
N TYR A 82 8.45 -6.27 3.31
CA TYR A 82 9.18 -5.01 3.25
C TYR A 82 9.71 -4.60 4.63
N SER A 83 11.02 -4.65 4.81
CA SER A 83 11.70 -4.05 5.96
C SER A 83 12.10 -2.60 5.65
N VAL A 84 11.75 -1.67 6.55
CA VAL A 84 12.21 -0.26 6.53
C VAL A 84 13.66 -0.17 6.98
#